data_AF-A0A7J3B117-F1
#
_entry.id   AF-A0A7J3B117-F1
#
_cell.length_a   1.000
_cell.length_b   1.000
_cell.length_c   1.000
_cell.angle_alpha   90.00
_cell.angle_beta   90.00
_cell.angle_gamma   90.00
#
_symmetry.space_group_name_H-M   'P 1'
#
loop_
_entity.id
_entity.type
_entity.pdbx_description
1 polymer ?
#
loop_
_entity_poly.entity_id
_entity_poly.type
_entity_poly.pdbx_seq_one_letter_code
_entity_poly.pdbx_strand_id
1 'polypeptide(L)' 'MGNFTLKSVFGNNETIPKKYTCDGDDLSPPLSWEGRPEGT' A
#
# COMPACT_ATOMS: atom_id res chain seq x y z
N MET A 1 13.82 -9.01 16.39
CA MET A 1 12.60 -8.20 16.16
C MET A 1 12.25 -8.35 14.69
N GLY A 2 11.01 -8.73 14.35
CA GLY A 2 10.60 -8.89 12.96
C GLY A 2 10.48 -7.54 12.25
N ASN A 3 10.84 -7.48 10.98
CA ASN A 3 10.63 -6.28 10.16
C ASN A 3 9.17 -6.23 9.73
N PHE A 4 8.52 -5.09 9.93
CA PHE A 4 7.23 -4.79 9.35
C PHE A 4 7.41 -4.30 7.92
N THR A 5 6.66 -4.88 6.98
CA THR A 5 6.72 -4.52 5.57
C THR A 5 5.32 -4.14 5.07
N LEU A 6 5.21 -3.00 4.39
CA LEU A 6 3.98 -2.54 3.72
C LEU A 6 4.21 -2.53 2.20
N LYS A 7 3.25 -3.05 1.44
CA LYS A 7 3.27 -3.12 -0.03
C LYS A 7 1.94 -2.63 -0.60
N SER A 8 2.01 -2.18 -1.85
CA SER A 8 0.88 -1.76 -2.67
C SER A 8 1.15 -2.19 -4.13
N VAL A 9 0.29 -1.75 -5.05
CA VAL A 9 0.42 -1.94 -6.51
C VAL A 9 1.41 -0.99 -7.18
N PHE A 10 2.14 -0.20 -6.39
CA PHE A 10 3.20 0.71 -6.81
C PHE A 10 4.29 0.72 -5.75
N GLY A 11 5.53 1.00 -6.15
CA GLY A 11 6.70 1.05 -5.28
C GLY A 11 6.78 2.32 -4.42
N ASN A 12 7.70 2.30 -3.46
CA ASN A 12 7.99 3.49 -2.66
C ASN A 12 8.53 4.62 -3.54
N ASN A 13 7.93 5.81 -3.44
CA ASN A 13 8.19 6.98 -4.29
C ASN A 13 7.87 6.80 -5.78
N GLU A 14 7.15 5.75 -6.17
CA GLU A 14 6.66 5.62 -7.54
C GLU A 14 5.34 6.36 -7.74
N THR A 15 4.97 6.55 -9.01
CA THR A 15 3.71 7.20 -9.38
C THR A 15 2.52 6.31 -9.01
N ILE A 16 1.49 6.90 -8.40
CA ILE A 16 0.23 6.21 -8.10
C ILE A 16 -0.56 6.02 -9.42
N PRO A 17 -1.01 4.79 -9.76
CA PRO A 17 -1.82 4.57 -10.94
C PRO A 17 -3.10 5.41 -10.91
N LYS A 18 -3.43 6.07 -12.03
CA LYS A 18 -4.55 7.03 -12.15
C LYS A 18 -5.87 6.52 -11.58
N LYS A 19 -6.18 5.24 -11.74
CA LYS A 19 -7.43 4.65 -11.21
C LYS A 19 -7.60 4.79 -9.69
N TYR A 20 -6.51 5.03 -8.95
CA TYR A 20 -6.50 5.23 -7.50
C TYR A 20 -6.27 6.70 -7.09
N THR A 21 -6.45 7.65 -8.02
CA THR A 21 -6.38 9.08 -7.75
C THR A 21 -7.74 9.73 -8.02
N CYS A 22 -7.94 10.97 -7.56
CA CYS A 22 -9.16 11.75 -7.81
C CYS A 22 -9.41 12.07 -9.30
N ASP A 23 -8.38 11.96 -10.14
CA ASP A 23 -8.50 12.13 -11.60
C ASP A 23 -8.97 10.86 -12.31
N GLY A 24 -9.01 9.71 -11.62
CA GLY A 24 -9.47 8.43 -12.14
C GLY A 24 -10.72 7.94 -11.44
N ASP A 25 -10.71 6.67 -11.03
CA ASP A 25 -11.89 6.02 -10.45
C ASP A 25 -12.06 6.30 -8.96
N ASP A 26 -11.12 7.05 -8.35
CA ASP A 26 -11.07 7.40 -6.93
C ASP A 26 -11.19 6.19 -5.99
N LEU A 27 -10.64 5.05 -6.43
CA LEU A 27 -10.64 3.82 -5.66
C LEU A 27 -9.44 3.76 -4.72
N SER A 28 -9.63 3.12 -3.56
CA SER A 28 -8.49 2.84 -2.68
C SER A 28 -7.58 1.75 -3.30
N PRO A 29 -6.24 1.95 -3.32
CA PRO A 29 -5.32 0.91 -3.77
C PRO A 29 -5.31 -0.27 -2.79
N PRO A 30 -5.14 -1.51 -3.27
CA PRO A 30 -5.02 -2.64 -2.36
C PRO A 30 -3.68 -2.56 -1.64
N LEU A 31 -3.72 -2.68 -0.32
CA LEU A 31 -2.55 -2.68 0.56
C LEU A 31 -2.36 -4.07 1.15
N SER A 32 -1.10 -4.49 1.30
CA SER A 32 -0.75 -5.71 2.01
C SER A 32 0.41 -5.45 2.96
N TRP A 33 0.39 -6.08 4.12
CA TRP A 33 1.47 -5.98 5.09
C TRP A 33 1.79 -7.32 5.74
N GLU A 34 3.04 -7.45 6.17
CA GLU A 34 3.59 -8.66 6.81
C GLU A 34 4.53 -8.24 7.96
N GLY A 35 4.81 -9.16 8.88
CA GLY A 35 5.71 -8.89 10.00
C GLY A 35 5.13 -7.97 11.09
N ARG A 36 3.80 -7.87 11.18
CA ARG A 36 3.08 -7.19 12.26
C ARG A 36 3.38 -7.85 13.62
N PRO A 37 3.69 -7.09 14.68
CA PRO A 37 3.88 -7.66 16.02
C PRO A 37 2.60 -8.33 16.54
N GLU A 38 2.75 -9.39 17.34
CA GLU A 38 1.63 -10.02 18.02
C GLU A 38 0.90 -9.03 18.94
N GLY A 39 -0.43 -9.16 19.04
CA GLY A 39 -1.26 -8.33 19.92
C GLY A 39 -1.50 -6.89 19.45
N THR A 40 -1.07 -6.54 18.24
CA THR A 40 -1.53 -5.32 17.58
C THR A 40 -2.90 -5.54 16.93
#